data_AF-A0A4Y9Q597-F1
#
_entry.id   AF-A0A4Y9Q597-F1
#
_cell.length_a   1.000
_cell.length_b   1.000
_cell.length_c   1.000
_cell.angle_alpha   90.00
_cell.angle_beta   90.00
_cell.angle_gamma   90.00
#
_symmetry.space_group_name_H-M   'P 1'
#
loop_
_entity.id
_entity.type
_entity.pdbx_description
1 polymer ?
#
loop_
_entity_poly.entity_id
_entity_poly.type
_entity_poly.pdbx_seq_one_letter_code
_entity_poly.pdbx_strand_id
1 'polypeptide(L)'
;MTVALQSLPQVSTAIRRRRRLQLARTVVGHSVRTRLLPAGERRRQRLEVCGAADTLTALGVRVQVIPSPIPWPRSGRFVISDHVGRLGDLAVATAFRGTTRDGSVICPVSVRYRVQGRAGYLPAHAVPRRTAAIAAMHGLVVEVLCLPAVRDPLPA
;
A
#
# COMPACT_ATOMS: atom_id res chain seq x y z
N MET A 1 -31.72 -37.96 2.26
CA MET A 1 -31.14 -36.74 1.67
C MET A 1 -30.23 -36.10 2.72
N THR A 2 -28.92 -36.31 2.62
CA THR A 2 -27.95 -35.89 3.64
C THR A 2 -27.22 -34.65 3.14
N VAL A 3 -27.46 -33.51 3.80
CA VAL A 3 -26.84 -32.21 3.49
C VAL A 3 -25.41 -32.24 4.02
N ALA A 4 -24.43 -32.13 3.12
CA ALA A 4 -23.03 -31.98 3.47
C ALA A 4 -22.78 -30.57 4.04
N LEU A 5 -22.48 -30.51 5.34
CA LEU A 5 -21.88 -29.34 6.00
C LEU A 5 -20.52 -29.05 5.35
N GLN A 6 -20.45 -28.03 4.50
CA GLN A 6 -19.21 -27.55 3.93
C GLN A 6 -18.45 -26.71 4.97
N SER A 7 -17.43 -27.33 5.56
CA SER A 7 -16.46 -26.68 6.44
C SER A 7 -15.71 -25.54 5.73
N LEU A 8 -15.66 -24.38 6.38
CA LEU A 8 -14.88 -23.20 5.95
C LEU A 8 -13.38 -23.54 5.81
N PRO A 9 -12.68 -22.97 4.81
CA PRO A 9 -11.29 -23.33 4.54
C PRO A 9 -10.36 -22.82 5.64
N GLN A 10 -9.77 -23.75 6.39
CA GLN A 10 -8.65 -23.48 7.29
C GLN A 10 -7.45 -22.96 6.48
N VAL A 11 -7.15 -21.66 6.61
CA VAL A 11 -5.92 -21.08 6.08
C VAL A 11 -4.71 -21.75 6.74
N SER A 12 -3.98 -22.56 5.96
CA SER A 12 -2.96 -23.48 6.45
C SER A 12 -1.79 -22.78 7.16
N THR A 13 -1.32 -23.41 8.24
CA THR A 13 -0.19 -22.96 9.07
C THR A 13 1.11 -22.82 8.27
N ALA A 14 1.28 -23.61 7.20
CA ALA A 14 2.38 -23.55 6.26
C ALA A 14 2.46 -22.20 5.52
N ILE A 15 1.32 -21.68 5.05
CA ILE A 15 1.25 -20.34 4.42
C ILE A 15 1.63 -19.26 5.43
N ARG A 16 1.21 -19.41 6.70
CA ARG A 16 1.54 -18.48 7.79
C ARG A 16 3.03 -18.47 8.13
N ARG A 17 3.69 -19.64 8.18
CA ARG A 17 5.15 -19.76 8.39
C ARG A 17 5.96 -19.17 7.23
N ARG A 18 5.57 -19.45 5.99
CA ARG A 18 6.27 -18.94 4.80
C ARG A 18 6.21 -17.41 4.72
N ARG A 19 5.05 -16.81 5.02
CA ARG A 19 4.89 -15.36 5.14
C ARG A 19 5.75 -14.76 6.26
N ARG A 20 5.80 -15.40 7.44
CA ARG A 20 6.66 -14.96 8.54
C ARG A 20 8.16 -14.97 8.18
N LEU A 21 8.62 -15.99 7.47
CA LEU A 21 10.02 -16.07 7.03
C LEU A 21 10.35 -15.02 5.97
N GLN A 22 9.42 -14.70 5.07
CA GLN A 22 9.57 -13.62 4.10
C GLN A 22 9.58 -12.24 4.77
N LEU A 23 8.73 -12.03 5.79
CA LEU A 23 8.75 -10.84 6.65
C LEU A 23 10.09 -10.68 7.39
N ALA A 24 10.63 -11.76 7.97
CA ALA A 24 11.91 -11.70 8.68
C ALA A 24 13.08 -11.35 7.75
N ARG A 25 13.12 -11.94 6.55
CA ARG A 25 14.18 -11.68 5.56
C ARG A 25 14.19 -10.24 5.05
N THR A 26 13.01 -9.66 4.84
CA THR A 26 12.87 -8.27 4.36
C THR A 26 13.27 -7.25 5.44
N VAL A 27 12.87 -7.47 6.69
CA VAL A 27 13.23 -6.60 7.83
C VAL A 27 14.73 -6.60 8.10
N VAL A 28 15.40 -7.75 8.04
CA VAL A 28 16.85 -7.85 8.27
C VAL A 28 17.63 -7.18 7.12
N GLY A 29 17.22 -7.40 5.87
CA GLY A 29 17.88 -6.79 4.71
C GLY A 29 17.75 -5.26 4.64
N HIS A 30 16.62 -4.73 5.09
CA HIS A 30 16.39 -3.28 5.16
C HIS A 30 17.27 -2.62 6.23
N SER A 31 17.34 -3.22 7.43
CA SER A 31 18.06 -2.67 8.60
C SER A 31 19.57 -2.59 8.40
N VAL A 32 20.16 -3.56 7.69
CA VAL A 32 21.60 -3.59 7.39
C VAL A 32 21.97 -2.52 6.36
N ARG A 33 21.13 -2.31 5.32
CA ARG A 33 21.40 -1.33 4.26
C ARG A 33 21.23 0.12 4.71
N THR A 34 20.31 0.40 5.63
CA THR A 34 20.11 1.75 6.19
C THR A 34 21.20 2.17 7.16
N ARG A 35 21.85 1.22 7.85
CA ARG A 35 22.92 1.53 8.82
C ARG A 35 24.30 1.73 8.20
N LEU A 36 24.58 1.11 7.05
CA LEU A 36 25.95 1.02 6.55
C LEU A 36 26.37 2.15 5.61
N LEU A 37 25.45 2.96 5.06
CA LEU A 37 25.81 3.88 3.98
C LEU A 37 25.09 5.24 4.08
N PRO A 38 25.81 6.38 4.01
CA PRO A 38 25.20 7.69 3.84
C PRO A 38 24.48 7.69 2.48
N ALA A 39 23.15 7.77 2.53
CA ALA A 39 22.31 7.74 1.35
C ALA A 39 21.91 9.16 0.98
N GLY A 40 22.25 9.61 -0.23
CA GLY A 40 21.63 10.79 -0.85
C GLY A 40 20.11 10.58 -1.02
N GLU A 41 19.37 11.67 -1.21
CA GLU A 41 17.89 11.69 -1.20
C GLU A 41 17.27 10.62 -2.12
N ARG A 42 17.77 10.50 -3.36
CA ARG A 42 17.33 9.49 -4.33
C ARG A 42 17.45 8.05 -3.82
N ARG A 43 18.51 7.75 -3.05
CA ARG A 43 18.73 6.43 -2.49
C ARG A 43 17.84 6.18 -1.28
N ARG A 44 17.65 7.18 -0.41
CA ARG A 44 16.69 7.10 0.71
C ARG A 44 15.28 6.81 0.19
N GLN A 45 14.86 7.55 -0.83
CA GLN A 45 13.57 7.36 -1.49
C GLN A 45 13.44 5.95 -2.09
N ARG A 46 14.49 5.43 -2.74
CA ARG A 46 14.48 4.03 -3.22
C ARG A 46 14.34 3.03 -2.08
N LEU A 47 15.03 3.24 -0.96
CA LEU A 47 14.93 2.35 0.20
C LEU A 47 13.52 2.40 0.82
N GLU A 48 12.90 3.57 0.89
CA GLU A 48 11.53 3.74 1.37
C GLU A 48 10.52 2.99 0.49
N VAL A 49 10.58 3.21 -0.84
CA VAL A 49 9.74 2.52 -1.82
C VAL A 49 9.92 1.01 -1.73
N CYS A 50 11.18 0.54 -1.71
CA CYS A 50 11.48 -0.89 -1.60
C CYS A 50 11.01 -1.47 -0.26
N GLY A 51 11.25 -0.78 0.86
CA GLY A 51 10.80 -1.23 2.18
C GLY A 51 9.28 -1.31 2.30
N ALA A 52 8.57 -0.35 1.71
CA ALA A 52 7.11 -0.38 1.63
C ALA A 52 6.61 -1.54 0.76
N ALA A 53 7.19 -1.73 -0.43
CA ALA A 53 6.84 -2.82 -1.33
C ALA A 53 7.11 -4.20 -0.71
N ASP A 54 8.24 -4.35 -0.04
CA ASP A 54 8.62 -5.57 0.69
C ASP A 54 7.63 -5.85 1.82
N THR A 55 7.27 -4.82 2.59
CA THR A 55 6.28 -4.93 3.68
C THR A 55 4.92 -5.39 3.14
N LEU A 56 4.42 -4.76 2.07
CA LEU A 56 3.13 -5.12 1.46
C LEU A 56 3.15 -6.54 0.89
N THR A 57 4.22 -6.90 0.20
CA THR A 57 4.43 -8.24 -0.36
C THR A 57 4.42 -9.30 0.74
N ALA A 58 5.12 -9.04 1.84
CA ALA A 58 5.25 -9.96 2.95
C ALA A 58 3.94 -10.08 3.77
N LEU A 59 3.07 -9.06 3.73
CA LEU A 59 1.69 -9.12 4.21
C LEU A 59 0.73 -9.85 3.24
N GLY A 60 1.18 -10.15 2.02
CA GLY A 60 0.35 -10.75 0.97
C GLY A 60 -0.65 -9.78 0.34
N VAL A 61 -0.36 -8.47 0.42
CA VAL A 61 -1.19 -7.40 -0.13
C VAL A 61 -0.71 -7.05 -1.53
N ARG A 62 -1.65 -6.88 -2.47
CA ARG A 62 -1.35 -6.39 -3.82
C ARG A 62 -1.70 -4.91 -3.93
N VAL A 63 -0.85 -4.13 -4.59
CA VAL A 63 -1.12 -2.74 -4.92
C VAL A 63 -1.48 -2.63 -6.39
N GLN A 64 -2.57 -1.94 -6.69
CA GLN A 64 -2.99 -1.62 -8.05
C GLN A 64 -3.08 -0.10 -8.19
N VAL A 65 -2.29 0.47 -9.09
CA VAL A 65 -2.36 1.90 -9.40
C VAL A 65 -3.30 2.09 -10.57
N ILE A 66 -4.36 2.86 -10.37
CA ILE A 66 -5.34 3.23 -11.40
C ILE A 66 -4.96 4.63 -11.88
N PRO A 67 -4.42 4.76 -13.11
CA PRO A 67 -3.98 6.04 -13.63
C PRO A 67 -5.17 6.98 -13.85
N SER A 68 -4.91 8.28 -13.76
CA SER A 68 -5.89 9.29 -14.12
C SER A 68 -6.08 9.26 -15.65
N PRO A 69 -7.30 9.49 -16.16
CA PRO A 69 -7.52 9.67 -17.59
C PRO A 69 -6.85 10.95 -18.13
N ILE A 70 -6.47 11.88 -17.25
CA ILE A 70 -5.79 13.12 -17.60
C ILE A 70 -4.29 12.96 -17.34
N PRO A 71 -3.39 13.53 -18.17
CA PRO A 71 -1.96 13.51 -17.93
C PRO A 71 -1.61 13.96 -16.51
N TRP A 72 -1.06 13.03 -15.75
CA TRP A 72 -0.76 13.25 -14.35
C TRP A 72 0.65 13.80 -14.20
N PRO A 73 0.85 14.89 -13.44
CA PRO A 73 2.13 15.55 -13.37
C PRO A 73 3.17 14.64 -12.70
N ARG A 74 4.42 14.71 -13.19
CA ARG A 74 5.55 13.93 -12.65
C ARG A 74 6.10 14.50 -11.35
N SER A 75 5.80 15.76 -11.07
CA SER A 75 6.19 16.51 -9.88
C SER A 75 4.97 17.25 -9.32
N GLY A 76 4.89 17.39 -8.00
CA GLY A 76 3.76 18.01 -7.32
C GLY A 76 3.63 17.52 -5.88
N ARG A 77 2.71 18.13 -5.14
CA ARG A 77 2.38 17.71 -3.77
C ARG A 77 1.21 16.73 -3.81
N PHE A 78 1.41 15.53 -3.27
CA PHE A 78 0.34 14.53 -3.18
C PHE A 78 -0.55 14.80 -1.96
N VAL A 79 -1.87 14.83 -2.17
CA VAL A 79 -2.86 14.94 -1.10
C VAL A 79 -3.69 13.67 -1.10
N ILE A 80 -3.74 12.99 0.04
CA ILE A 80 -4.42 11.71 0.16
C ILE A 80 -5.78 11.97 0.81
N SER A 81 -6.84 11.98 0.00
CA SER A 81 -8.17 12.42 0.43
C SER A 81 -8.93 11.35 1.21
N ASP A 82 -8.59 10.07 1.03
CA ASP A 82 -9.30 8.95 1.65
C ASP A 82 -8.34 7.76 1.81
N HIS A 83 -7.59 7.72 2.92
CA HIS A 83 -6.82 6.55 3.32
C HIS A 83 -7.13 6.19 4.76
N VAL A 84 -7.31 4.89 5.02
CA VAL A 84 -7.57 4.40 6.36
C VAL A 84 -6.32 3.71 6.88
N GLY A 85 -5.40 4.52 7.39
CA GLY A 85 -4.22 4.09 8.14
C GLY A 85 -3.04 3.60 7.30
N ARG A 86 -2.05 3.05 8.00
CA ARG A 86 -0.69 2.77 7.52
C ARG A 86 -0.61 1.94 6.24
N LEU A 87 -1.60 1.08 5.96
CA LEU A 87 -1.62 0.27 4.75
C LEU A 87 -1.80 1.14 3.49
N GLY A 88 -2.63 2.19 3.57
CA GLY A 88 -2.79 3.18 2.52
C GLY A 88 -1.49 3.95 2.29
N ASP A 89 -0.85 4.41 3.37
CA ASP A 89 0.42 5.15 3.30
C ASP A 89 1.51 4.34 2.60
N LEU A 90 1.65 3.06 2.97
CA LEU A 90 2.61 2.16 2.32
C LEU A 90 2.29 1.99 0.83
N ALA A 91 1.02 1.80 0.47
CA ALA A 91 0.62 1.65 -0.93
C ALA A 91 0.91 2.92 -1.75
N VAL A 92 0.61 4.11 -1.20
CA VAL A 92 0.90 5.40 -1.82
C VAL A 92 2.41 5.61 -1.97
N ALA A 93 3.20 5.29 -0.94
CA ALA A 93 4.66 5.37 -0.98
C ALA A 93 5.27 4.44 -2.05
N THR A 94 4.64 3.30 -2.34
CA THR A 94 5.07 2.44 -3.47
C THR A 94 4.67 2.98 -4.83
N ALA A 95 3.51 3.63 -4.93
CA ALA A 95 2.95 4.12 -6.18
C ALA A 95 3.63 5.40 -6.67
N PHE A 96 4.00 6.31 -5.76
CA PHE A 96 4.53 7.61 -6.11
C PHE A 96 5.90 7.84 -5.51
N ARG A 97 6.83 8.19 -6.40
CA ARG A 97 8.20 8.55 -6.05
C ARG A 97 8.29 10.07 -5.99
N GLY A 98 7.99 10.67 -4.84
CA GLY A 98 8.29 12.08 -4.62
C GLY A 98 7.44 12.69 -3.51
N THR A 99 8.04 13.58 -2.74
CA THR A 99 7.34 14.46 -1.81
C THR A 99 7.95 15.84 -1.96
N THR A 100 7.70 16.53 -3.08
CA THR A 100 7.95 17.97 -3.09
C THR A 100 6.81 18.62 -2.33
N ARG A 101 7.04 18.90 -1.05
CA ARG A 101 6.13 19.69 -0.19
C ARG A 101 5.82 21.06 -0.78
N ASP A 102 6.67 21.54 -1.69
CA ASP A 102 6.63 22.90 -2.27
C ASP A 102 6.05 22.95 -3.70
N GLY A 103 5.28 21.95 -4.11
CA GLY A 103 4.66 21.93 -5.45
C GLY A 103 3.39 22.80 -5.51
N SER A 104 3.31 23.72 -6.47
CA SER A 104 2.11 24.52 -6.79
C SER A 104 0.96 23.71 -7.43
N VAL A 105 1.13 22.39 -7.53
CA VAL A 105 0.14 21.46 -8.08
C VAL A 105 -0.16 20.41 -7.03
N ILE A 106 -1.43 20.33 -6.66
CA ILE A 106 -2.01 19.32 -5.79
C ILE A 106 -2.39 18.12 -6.65
N CYS A 107 -1.86 16.96 -6.30
CA CYS A 107 -2.15 15.68 -6.95
C CYS A 107 -3.01 14.84 -5.99
N PRO A 108 -4.35 14.94 -6.07
CA PRO A 108 -5.22 14.19 -5.18
C PRO A 108 -5.16 12.69 -5.48
N VAL A 109 -5.15 11.89 -4.41
CA VAL A 109 -5.10 10.43 -4.46
C VAL A 109 -6.22 9.88 -3.58
N SER A 110 -6.98 8.92 -4.09
CA SER A 110 -7.93 8.13 -3.31
C SER A 110 -7.42 6.71 -3.14
N VAL A 111 -7.62 6.12 -1.96
CA VAL A 111 -7.23 4.73 -1.68
C VAL A 111 -8.48 3.92 -1.40
N ARG A 112 -8.66 2.82 -2.13
CA ARG A 112 -9.77 1.88 -1.93
C ARG A 112 -9.24 0.49 -1.64
N TYR A 113 -10.01 -0.27 -0.89
CA TYR A 113 -9.64 -1.63 -0.51
C TYR A 113 -10.66 -2.61 -1.05
N ARG A 114 -10.20 -3.69 -1.66
CA ARG A 114 -11.07 -4.80 -2.07
C ARG A 114 -10.41 -6.13 -1.73
N VAL A 115 -11.23 -7.17 -1.65
CA VAL A 115 -10.75 -8.54 -1.44
C VAL A 115 -11.03 -9.33 -2.70
N GLN A 116 -10.02 -10.01 -3.22
CA GLN A 116 -10.18 -10.86 -4.40
C GLN A 116 -11.27 -11.93 -4.15
N GLY A 117 -12.21 -12.04 -5.10
CA GLY A 117 -13.35 -12.96 -4.98
C GLY A 117 -14.53 -12.40 -4.17
N ARG A 118 -14.41 -11.20 -3.59
CA ARG A 118 -15.52 -10.49 -2.95
C ARG A 118 -16.01 -9.37 -3.87
N ALA A 119 -17.32 -9.24 -4.03
CA ALA A 119 -17.91 -8.13 -4.75
C ALA A 119 -17.80 -6.82 -3.94
N GLY A 120 -17.47 -5.74 -4.64
CA GLY A 120 -17.41 -4.39 -4.08
C GLY A 120 -16.17 -4.07 -3.24
N TYR A 121 -16.18 -2.85 -2.70
CA TYR A 121 -15.10 -2.31 -1.87
C TYR A 121 -15.37 -2.52 -0.39
N LEU A 122 -14.31 -2.65 0.39
CA LEU A 122 -14.40 -2.67 1.84
C LEU A 122 -14.80 -1.27 2.34
N PRO A 123 -15.83 -1.16 3.19
CA PRO A 123 -16.11 0.09 3.88
C PRO A 123 -15.00 0.42 4.89
N ALA A 124 -14.85 1.70 5.24
CA ALA A 124 -13.76 2.18 6.10
C ALA A 124 -13.62 1.43 7.45
N HIS A 125 -14.74 1.04 8.07
CA HIS A 125 -14.75 0.28 9.33
C HIS A 125 -14.29 -1.18 9.18
N ALA A 126 -14.35 -1.75 7.96
CA ALA A 126 -13.93 -3.11 7.66
C ALA A 126 -12.46 -3.20 7.19
N VAL A 127 -11.78 -2.06 7.01
CA VAL A 127 -10.37 -2.03 6.62
C VAL A 127 -9.50 -2.47 7.80
N PRO A 128 -8.69 -3.54 7.66
CA PRO A 128 -7.86 -4.03 8.75
C PRO A 128 -6.73 -3.05 9.09
N ARG A 129 -6.72 -2.56 10.33
CA ARG A 129 -5.69 -1.63 10.83
C ARG A 129 -4.50 -2.31 11.50
N ARG A 130 -4.70 -3.54 12.00
CA ARG A 130 -3.66 -4.32 12.70
C ARG A 130 -2.93 -5.24 11.72
N THR A 131 -1.60 -5.31 11.82
CA THR A 131 -0.75 -6.15 10.96
C THR A 131 -1.20 -7.61 10.91
N ALA A 132 -1.60 -8.18 12.05
CA ALA A 132 -2.09 -9.56 12.11
C ALA A 132 -3.40 -9.77 11.32
N ALA A 133 -4.31 -8.79 11.37
CA ALA A 133 -5.57 -8.83 10.61
C ALA A 133 -5.31 -8.66 9.10
N ILE A 134 -4.39 -7.77 8.72
CA ILE A 134 -3.96 -7.60 7.32
C ILE A 134 -3.38 -8.92 6.81
N ALA A 135 -2.43 -9.52 7.55
CA ALA A 135 -1.78 -10.76 7.15
C ALA A 135 -2.73 -11.97 7.10
N ALA A 136 -3.80 -11.95 7.89
CA ALA A 136 -4.85 -12.98 7.87
C ALA A 136 -5.82 -12.82 6.68
N MET A 137 -5.96 -11.60 6.15
CA MET A 137 -6.86 -11.30 5.04
C MET A 137 -6.23 -11.71 3.70
N HIS A 138 -6.66 -12.86 3.17
CA HIS A 138 -6.14 -13.36 1.90
C HIS A 138 -6.71 -12.58 0.71
N GLY A 139 -5.86 -12.24 -0.27
CA GLY A 139 -6.30 -11.59 -1.49
C GLY A 139 -6.67 -10.11 -1.33
N LEU A 140 -6.19 -9.44 -0.28
CA LEU A 140 -6.39 -8.01 -0.11
C LEU A 140 -5.67 -7.23 -1.21
N VAL A 141 -6.40 -6.36 -1.89
CA VAL A 141 -5.89 -5.43 -2.90
C VAL A 141 -6.15 -4.01 -2.45
N VAL A 142 -5.10 -3.19 -2.51
CA VAL A 142 -5.16 -1.75 -2.30
C VAL A 142 -5.13 -1.08 -3.67
N GLU A 143 -6.22 -0.43 -4.03
CA GLU A 143 -6.32 0.38 -5.24
C GLU A 143 -5.94 1.83 -4.90
N VAL A 144 -4.95 2.36 -5.63
CA VAL A 144 -4.50 3.74 -5.52
C VAL A 144 -4.98 4.46 -6.77
N LEU A 145 -5.96 5.35 -6.62
CA LEU A 145 -6.57 6.08 -7.72
C LEU A 145 -5.95 7.46 -7.84
N CYS A 146 -5.39 7.75 -9.01
CA CYS A 146 -4.90 9.07 -9.37
C CYS A 146 -6.08 9.96 -9.79
N LEU A 147 -6.42 10.95 -8.97
CA LEU A 147 -7.49 11.90 -9.27
C LEU A 147 -6.93 13.11 -10.05
N PRO A 148 -7.74 13.82 -10.84
CA PRO A 148 -7.28 15.00 -11.60
C PRO A 148 -6.50 15.98 -10.73
N ALA A 149 -5.32 16.38 -11.20
CA ALA A 149 -4.48 17.35 -10.48
C ALA A 149 -5.11 18.75 -10.51
N VAL A 150 -4.97 19.48 -9.41
CA VAL A 150 -5.53 20.82 -9.22
C VAL A 150 -4.37 21.77 -8.92
N ARG A 151 -4.35 22.97 -9.50
CA ARG A 151 -3.36 23.99 -9.11
C ARG A 151 -3.72 24.52 -7.72
N ASP A 152 -2.72 24.62 -6.85
CA ASP A 152 -2.87 25.24 -5.55
C ASP A 152 -3.19 26.73 -5.76
N PRO A 153 -4.31 27.27 -5.24
CA PRO A 153 -4.51 28.71 -5.24
C PRO A 153 -3.36 29.35 -4.44
N LEU A 154 -2.67 30.34 -5.02
CA LEU A 154 -1.58 31.05 -4.35
C LEU A 154 -1.99 31.46 -2.92
N PRO A 155 -1.11 31.35 -1.91
CA PRO A 155 -1.34 32.02 -0.65
C PRO A 155 -1.41 33.54 -0.94
N ALA A 156 -2.54 34.15 -0.58
CA ALA A 156 -2.75 35.60 -0.63
C ALA A 156 -1.83 36.35 0.34
#